data_AF-A0A2D4H4Y9-F1
#
_entry.id   AF-A0A2D4H4Y9-F1
#
_cell.length_a   1.000
_cell.length_b   1.000
_cell.length_c   1.000
_cell.angle_alpha   90.00
_cell.angle_beta   90.00
_cell.angle_gamma   90.00
#
_symmetry.space_group_name_H-M   'P 1'
#
loop_
_entity.id
_entity.type
_entity.pdbx_description
1 polymer ?
#
loop_
_entity_poly.entity_id
_entity_poly.type
_entity_poly.pdbx_seq_one_letter_code
_entity_poly.pdbx_strand_id
1 'polypeptide(L)'
;MGEAGRVASGVDASKMAERARRGGGGRLDKSITLPPDEIFRNLENAKRFAIDIGGSLAKLAYYSTVQHKVARVQSFDQSCKDVEPESPYEITVQEEITARLHFIKFENTYIEACLDFIKDHLVNTETKVIKATGGGAYKFKE
;
A
#
# COMPACT_ATOMS: atom_id res chain seq x y z
N MET A 1 32.08 -24.70 25.97
CA MET A 1 30.62 -24.59 25.77
C MET A 1 30.31 -23.10 25.82
N GLY A 2 30.30 -22.42 24.67
CA GLY A 2 29.10 -22.17 23.87
C GLY A 2 28.51 -20.84 24.36
N GLU A 3 28.47 -19.76 23.60
CA GLU A 3 27.62 -19.60 22.43
C GLU A 3 28.08 -18.38 21.61
N ALA A 4 28.30 -18.57 20.31
CA ALA A 4 28.57 -17.50 19.37
C ALA A 4 27.23 -16.87 18.94
N GLY A 5 26.95 -15.66 19.40
CA GLY A 5 25.81 -14.86 18.93
C GLY A 5 25.98 -14.50 17.45
N ARG A 6 25.17 -15.12 16.58
CA ARG A 6 25.08 -14.75 15.16
C ARG A 6 24.42 -13.38 15.04
N VAL A 7 25.19 -12.41 14.59
CA VAL A 7 24.67 -11.13 14.09
C VAL A 7 23.92 -11.43 12.78
N ALA A 8 22.59 -11.40 12.83
CA ALA A 8 21.78 -11.44 11.62
C ALA A 8 21.97 -10.14 10.86
N SER A 9 22.60 -10.21 9.69
CA SER A 9 22.74 -9.09 8.77
C SER A 9 21.35 -8.72 8.24
N GLY A 10 20.78 -7.64 8.78
CA GLY A 10 19.57 -7.04 8.25
C GLY A 10 19.75 -6.67 6.79
N VAL A 11 18.87 -7.20 5.93
CA VAL A 11 18.75 -6.71 4.56
C VAL A 11 17.82 -5.51 4.63
N ASP A 12 18.43 -4.34 4.72
CA ASP A 12 17.77 -3.04 4.67
C ASP A 12 17.04 -2.87 3.33
N ALA A 13 15.74 -2.55 3.35
CA ALA A 13 14.95 -2.27 2.16
C ALA A 13 15.59 -1.16 1.27
N SER A 14 16.42 -0.30 1.87
CA SER A 14 17.28 0.67 1.18
C SER A 14 18.17 0.04 0.10
N LYS A 15 18.58 -1.22 0.28
CA LYS A 15 19.47 -1.93 -0.64
C LYS A 15 18.79 -2.32 -1.96
N MET A 16 17.46 -2.43 -1.97
CA MET A 16 16.66 -2.64 -3.19
C MET A 16 16.62 -1.38 -4.06
N ALA A 17 16.56 -0.19 -3.43
CA ALA A 17 16.59 1.10 -4.11
C ALA A 17 18.00 1.48 -4.60
N GLU A 18 19.05 1.13 -3.84
CA GLU A 18 20.44 1.51 -4.17
C GLU A 18 21.00 0.79 -5.41
N ARG A 19 20.65 -0.49 -5.61
CA ARG A 19 21.16 -1.28 -6.74
C ARG A 19 20.67 -0.81 -8.10
N ALA A 20 19.54 -0.10 -8.16
CA ALA A 20 19.03 0.51 -9.39
C ALA A 20 19.88 1.71 -9.87
N ARG A 21 20.73 2.29 -9.00
CA ARG A 21 21.50 3.51 -9.31
C ARG A 21 22.87 3.28 -9.95
N ARG A 22 23.44 2.08 -9.92
CA ARG A 22 24.83 1.82 -10.35
C ARG A 22 25.03 1.42 -11.83
N GLY A 23 24.00 1.48 -12.66
CA GLY A 23 24.09 1.14 -14.09
C GLY A 23 23.55 2.24 -14.99
N GLY A 24 24.40 3.17 -15.44
CA GLY A 24 24.01 4.10 -16.50
C GLY A 24 24.90 5.32 -16.67
N GLY A 25 25.99 5.18 -17.44
CA GLY A 25 26.68 6.34 -18.02
C GLY A 25 25.94 6.83 -19.25
N GLY A 26 25.59 8.13 -19.27
CA GLY A 26 25.34 8.91 -20.48
C GLY A 26 23.95 8.82 -21.12
N ARG A 27 23.01 9.64 -20.65
CA ARG A 27 22.03 10.43 -21.42
C ARG A 27 21.08 11.10 -20.43
N LEU A 28 20.95 12.42 -20.53
CA LEU A 28 20.05 13.29 -19.73
C LEU A 28 18.81 12.54 -19.28
N ASP A 29 18.90 12.09 -18.05
CA ASP A 29 18.00 11.24 -17.33
C ASP A 29 16.73 12.03 -17.09
N LYS A 30 15.69 11.72 -17.88
CA LYS A 30 14.30 12.04 -17.53
C LYS A 30 13.92 11.17 -16.34
N SER A 31 14.51 11.45 -15.19
CA SER A 31 14.26 10.74 -13.94
C SER A 31 12.95 11.26 -13.35
N ILE A 32 12.05 10.34 -13.01
CA ILE A 32 10.89 10.65 -12.19
C ILE A 32 11.35 10.42 -10.76
N THR A 33 11.28 11.46 -9.93
CA THR A 33 11.55 11.32 -8.49
C THR A 33 10.36 10.61 -7.87
N LEU A 34 10.57 9.39 -7.40
CA LEU A 34 9.53 8.66 -6.68
C LEU A 34 9.35 9.30 -5.29
N PRO A 35 8.10 9.37 -4.79
CA PRO A 35 7.85 9.85 -3.43
C PRO A 35 8.58 8.95 -2.41
N PRO A 36 9.06 9.53 -1.30
CA PRO A 36 9.82 8.79 -0.30
C PRO A 36 8.97 7.68 0.34
N ASP A 37 9.44 6.45 0.14
CA ASP A 37 9.70 5.38 1.11
C ASP A 37 8.59 4.80 2.00
N GLU A 38 7.36 4.70 1.48
CA GLU A 38 6.43 3.65 1.92
C GLU A 38 5.88 2.89 0.72
N ILE A 39 6.55 1.78 0.36
CA ILE A 39 6.08 0.84 -0.67
C ILE A 39 4.72 0.23 -0.23
N PHE A 40 4.55 0.05 1.08
CA PHE A 40 3.31 -0.42 1.71
C PHE A 40 2.67 0.71 2.49
N ARG A 41 1.54 1.24 2.00
CA ARG A 41 0.80 2.32 2.64
C ARG A 41 -0.32 1.75 3.49
N ASN A 42 -0.47 2.25 4.71
CA ASN A 42 -1.60 1.93 5.59
C ASN A 42 -1.76 0.41 5.82
N LEU A 43 -0.62 -0.28 6.00
CA LEU A 43 -0.59 -1.73 6.17
C LEU A 43 -1.25 -2.18 7.49
N GLU A 44 -1.23 -1.32 8.52
CA GLU A 44 -1.94 -1.51 9.80
C GLU A 44 -3.46 -1.72 9.64
N ASN A 45 -4.07 -1.12 8.60
CA ASN A 45 -5.50 -1.25 8.32
C ASN A 45 -5.75 -2.16 7.09
N ALA A 46 -4.73 -2.87 6.62
CA ALA A 46 -4.83 -3.73 5.45
C ALA A 46 -5.64 -4.99 5.76
N LYS A 47 -6.44 -5.38 4.78
CA LYS A 47 -7.32 -6.54 4.82
C LYS A 47 -7.28 -7.22 3.46
N ARG A 48 -7.39 -8.55 3.46
CA ARG A 48 -7.41 -9.44 2.28
C ARG A 48 -6.30 -9.13 1.26
N PHE A 49 -5.30 -10.00 1.23
CA PHE A 49 -4.21 -9.92 0.27
C PHE A 49 -4.44 -10.88 -0.88
N ALA A 50 -4.01 -10.48 -2.08
CA ALA A 50 -3.90 -11.33 -3.25
C ALA A 50 -2.57 -11.08 -3.95
N ILE A 51 -1.95 -12.13 -4.47
CA ILE A 51 -0.67 -12.08 -5.19
C ILE A 51 -0.77 -12.81 -6.54
N ASP A 52 -0.24 -12.20 -7.59
CA ASP A 52 -0.03 -12.82 -8.90
C ASP A 52 1.46 -13.02 -9.14
N ILE A 53 1.91 -14.28 -9.19
CA ILE A 53 3.32 -14.63 -9.36
C ILE A 53 3.54 -15.10 -10.80
N GLY A 54 4.09 -14.20 -11.61
CA GLY A 54 4.46 -14.47 -13.01
C GLY A 54 5.87 -15.06 -13.14
N GLY A 55 6.35 -15.14 -14.39
CA GLY A 55 7.69 -15.68 -14.69
C GLY A 55 8.84 -14.87 -14.09
N SER A 56 8.74 -13.55 -14.10
CA SER A 56 9.80 -12.63 -13.63
C SER A 56 9.37 -11.72 -12.48
N LEU A 57 8.08 -11.43 -12.40
CA LEU A 57 7.52 -10.38 -11.56
C LEU A 57 6.33 -10.91 -10.78
N ALA A 58 6.27 -10.50 -9.52
CA ALA A 58 5.12 -10.68 -8.66
C ALA A 58 4.37 -9.35 -8.51
N LYS A 59 3.05 -9.46 -8.36
CA LYS A 59 2.15 -8.32 -8.12
C LYS A 59 1.32 -8.61 -6.89
N LEU A 60 1.40 -7.77 -5.87
CA LEU A 60 0.59 -7.86 -4.66
C LEU A 60 -0.50 -6.78 -4.71
N ALA A 61 -1.71 -7.17 -4.34
CA ALA A 61 -2.82 -6.27 -4.10
C ALA A 61 -3.41 -6.51 -2.70
N TYR A 62 -3.76 -5.43 -2.03
CA TYR A 62 -4.50 -5.47 -0.76
C TYR A 62 -5.37 -4.23 -0.64
N TYR A 63 -6.47 -4.34 0.12
CA TYR A 63 -7.27 -3.17 0.42
C TYR A 63 -7.05 -2.73 1.87
N SER A 64 -7.13 -1.43 2.14
CA SER A 64 -7.07 -0.86 3.48
C SER A 64 -8.20 0.14 3.68
N THR A 65 -8.69 0.31 4.89
CA THR A 65 -9.65 1.36 5.22
C THR A 65 -8.94 2.66 5.60
N VAL A 66 -9.41 3.79 5.07
CA VAL A 66 -8.94 5.13 5.44
C VAL A 66 -10.11 5.98 5.89
N GLN A 67 -9.95 6.60 7.06
CA GLN A 67 -10.89 7.56 7.62
C GLN A 67 -10.53 8.96 7.12
N HIS A 68 -11.50 9.68 6.60
CA HIS A 68 -11.31 11.02 6.06
C HIS A 68 -12.54 11.89 6.29
N LYS A 69 -12.32 13.20 6.38
CA LYS A 69 -13.39 14.20 6.53
C LYS A 69 -13.82 14.67 5.16
N VAL A 70 -15.12 14.56 4.87
CA VAL A 70 -15.74 15.00 3.62
C VAL A 70 -16.67 16.16 3.95
N ALA A 71 -16.50 17.29 3.25
CA ALA A 71 -17.44 18.39 3.31
C ALA A 71 -18.55 18.17 2.28
N ARG A 72 -19.80 18.18 2.72
CA ARG A 72 -20.98 18.12 1.86
C ARG A 72 -21.68 19.46 1.87
N VAL A 73 -21.96 19.96 0.67
CA VAL A 73 -22.65 21.24 0.47
C VAL A 73 -24.07 20.94 0.03
N GLN A 74 -25.06 21.36 0.82
CA GLN A 74 -26.46 21.32 0.44
C GLN A 74 -26.90 22.73 0.06
N SER A 75 -27.41 22.89 -1.17
CA SER A 75 -28.11 24.10 -1.58
C SER A 75 -29.59 23.93 -1.31
N PHE A 76 -30.21 24.95 -0.72
CA PHE A 76 -31.67 24.99 -0.62
C PHE A 76 -32.23 25.56 -1.93
N ASP A 77 -33.15 24.83 -2.56
CA ASP A 77 -33.88 25.36 -3.70
C ASP A 77 -34.89 26.38 -3.17
N GLN A 78 -34.69 27.65 -3.51
CA GLN A 78 -35.40 28.78 -2.91
C GLN A 78 -36.84 28.88 -3.46
N SER A 79 -37.66 27.85 -3.23
CA SER A 79 -39.10 27.90 -3.52
C SER A 79 -39.86 28.31 -2.26
N CYS A 80 -39.99 29.63 -2.10
CA CYS A 80 -40.98 30.33 -1.28
C CYS A 80 -40.96 30.04 0.23
N LYS A 81 -40.44 31.00 1.02
CA LYS A 81 -41.03 31.52 2.29
C LYS A 81 -40.06 32.46 3.03
N ASP A 82 -40.40 33.74 3.04
CA ASP A 82 -40.27 34.83 4.05
C ASP A 82 -39.26 34.77 5.22
N VAL A 83 -38.14 34.05 5.11
CA VAL A 83 -37.01 34.13 6.06
C VAL A 83 -35.72 34.18 5.25
N GLU A 84 -35.00 35.30 5.30
CA GLU A 84 -33.65 35.42 4.77
C GLU A 84 -32.74 34.38 5.47
N PRO A 85 -32.26 33.34 4.78
CA PRO A 85 -31.27 32.45 5.36
C PRO A 85 -29.90 33.15 5.35
N GLU A 86 -29.14 33.06 6.45
CA GLU A 86 -27.82 33.72 6.59
C GLU A 86 -26.77 33.25 5.56
N SER A 87 -27.01 32.15 4.84
CA SER A 87 -26.19 31.65 3.74
C SER A 87 -27.05 30.80 2.79
N PRO A 88 -26.88 30.91 1.45
CA PRO A 88 -27.58 30.06 0.48
C PRO A 88 -27.08 28.60 0.46
N TYR A 89 -26.06 28.27 1.26
CA TYR A 89 -25.47 26.94 1.37
C TYR A 89 -25.29 26.52 2.82
N GLU A 90 -25.58 25.26 3.11
CA GLU A 90 -25.18 24.59 4.35
C GLU A 90 -24.00 23.65 4.07
N ILE A 91 -22.91 23.82 4.81
CA ILE A 91 -21.72 22.97 4.73
C ILE A 91 -21.68 22.07 5.96
N THR A 92 -21.82 20.75 5.75
CA THR A 92 -21.66 19.76 6.83
C THR A 92 -20.36 18.98 6.62
N VAL A 93 -19.62 18.74 7.70
CA VAL A 93 -18.41 17.89 7.67
C VAL A 93 -18.78 16.53 8.26
N GLN A 94 -18.69 15.49 7.44
CA GLN A 94 -18.95 14.11 7.84
C GLN A 94 -17.65 13.32 7.81
N GLU A 95 -17.49 12.44 8.79
CA GLU A 95 -16.38 11.51 8.82
C GLU A 95 -16.77 10.23 8.10
N GLU A 96 -16.04 9.90 7.04
CA GLU A 96 -16.31 8.75 6.18
C GLU A 96 -15.14 7.77 6.19
N ILE A 97 -15.46 6.47 6.22
CA ILE A 97 -14.48 5.39 6.06
C ILE A 97 -14.57 4.88 4.62
N THR A 98 -13.49 5.00 3.86
CA THR A 98 -13.41 4.50 2.49
C THR A 98 -12.42 3.36 2.37
N ALA A 99 -12.71 2.42 1.47
CA ALA A 99 -11.77 1.37 1.10
C ALA A 99 -10.83 1.89 0.00
N ARG A 100 -9.53 1.64 0.18
CA ARG A 100 -8.48 1.95 -0.80
C ARG A 100 -7.78 0.67 -1.21
N LEU A 101 -7.61 0.48 -2.52
CA LEU A 101 -6.87 -0.64 -3.09
C LEU A 101 -5.43 -0.23 -3.39
N HIS A 102 -4.48 -1.03 -2.96
CA HIS A 102 -3.04 -0.81 -3.16
C HIS A 102 -2.47 -1.86 -4.10
N PHE A 103 -1.52 -1.45 -4.93
CA PHE A 103 -0.84 -2.33 -5.87
C PHE A 103 0.67 -2.18 -5.71
N ILE A 104 1.36 -3.30 -5.55
CA ILE A 104 2.80 -3.37 -5.41
C ILE A 104 3.32 -4.35 -6.45
N LYS A 105 4.41 -3.98 -7.12
CA LYS A 105 5.09 -4.80 -8.11
C LYS A 105 6.55 -4.95 -7.70
N PHE A 106 7.05 -6.18 -7.72
CA PHE A 106 8.43 -6.49 -7.35
C PHE A 106 8.94 -7.73 -8.12
N GLU A 107 10.26 -7.93 -8.12
CA GLU A 107 10.89 -9.11 -8.71
C GLU A 107 10.65 -10.35 -7.84
N ASN A 108 10.56 -11.52 -8.46
CA ASN A 108 10.29 -12.78 -7.74
C ASN A 108 11.32 -13.11 -6.65
N THR A 109 12.53 -12.56 -6.73
CA THR A 109 13.60 -12.70 -5.72
C THR A 109 13.23 -12.13 -4.35
N TYR A 110 12.23 -11.25 -4.28
CA TYR A 110 11.81 -10.57 -3.05
C TYR A 110 10.50 -11.10 -2.47
N ILE A 111 9.96 -12.22 -2.98
CA ILE A 111 8.71 -12.80 -2.47
C ILE A 111 8.80 -13.09 -0.97
N GLU A 112 9.85 -13.79 -0.52
CA GLU A 112 10.02 -14.12 0.91
C GLU A 112 10.10 -12.87 1.79
N ALA A 113 10.98 -11.94 1.44
CA ALA A 113 11.14 -10.69 2.19
C ALA A 113 9.84 -9.87 2.23
N CYS A 114 9.06 -9.87 1.14
CA CYS A 114 7.75 -9.22 1.08
C CYS A 114 6.74 -9.89 2.01
N LEU A 115 6.68 -11.23 2.01
CA LEU A 115 5.76 -11.97 2.89
C LEU A 115 6.11 -11.78 4.36
N ASP A 116 7.39 -11.80 4.72
CA ASP A 116 7.83 -11.56 6.09
C ASP A 116 7.54 -10.12 6.52
N PHE A 117 7.80 -9.13 5.64
CA PHE A 117 7.42 -7.74 5.90
C PHE A 117 5.91 -7.61 6.18
N ILE A 118 5.05 -8.26 5.39
CA ILE A 118 3.61 -8.24 5.60
C ILE A 118 3.27 -8.85 6.97
N LYS A 119 3.82 -10.02 7.31
CA LYS A 119 3.54 -10.71 8.59
C LYS A 119 3.92 -9.83 9.79
N ASP A 120 5.08 -9.19 9.74
CA ASP A 120 5.62 -8.40 10.86
C ASP A 120 4.82 -7.12 11.12
N HIS A 121 4.18 -6.57 10.08
CA HIS A 121 3.48 -5.28 10.14
C HIS A 121 1.95 -5.40 10.13
N LEU A 122 1.41 -6.63 10.10
CA LEU A 122 -0.03 -6.86 10.09
C LEU A 122 -0.60 -6.77 11.51
N VAL A 123 -1.14 -5.61 11.86
CA VAL A 123 -1.81 -5.41 13.13
C VAL A 123 -3.25 -5.94 13.01
N ASN A 124 -3.59 -6.97 13.78
CA ASN A 124 -4.98 -7.35 14.06
C ASN A 124 -5.76 -7.99 12.88
N THR A 125 -5.25 -9.08 12.29
CA THR A 125 -5.99 -9.79 11.23
C THR A 125 -6.08 -11.30 11.41
N GLU A 126 -7.26 -11.84 11.07
CA GLU A 126 -7.52 -13.27 10.89
C GLU A 126 -6.92 -13.82 9.58
N THR A 127 -6.42 -12.93 8.71
CA THR A 127 -5.90 -13.28 7.38
C THR A 127 -4.52 -13.93 7.45
N LYS A 128 -4.53 -15.24 7.71
CA LYS A 128 -3.34 -16.11 7.64
C LYS A 128 -3.07 -16.66 6.23
N VAL A 129 -3.92 -16.32 5.26
CA VAL A 129 -3.88 -16.88 3.90
C VAL A 129 -3.92 -15.75 2.87
N ILE A 130 -2.92 -15.71 2.00
CA ILE A 130 -2.88 -14.84 0.81
C ILE A 130 -3.35 -15.66 -0.39
N LYS A 131 -4.28 -15.10 -1.17
CA LYS A 131 -4.75 -15.77 -2.40
C LYS A 131 -3.70 -15.58 -3.50
N ALA A 132 -3.17 -16.67 -4.04
CA ALA A 132 -2.14 -16.64 -5.07
C ALA A 132 -2.68 -17.09 -6.43
N THR A 133 -2.20 -16.46 -7.50
CA THR A 133 -2.43 -16.83 -8.90
C THR A 133 -1.14 -16.71 -9.72
N GLY A 134 -1.18 -17.07 -11.00
CA GLY A 134 -0.03 -17.11 -11.90
C GLY A 134 0.71 -18.44 -11.82
N GLY A 135 1.58 -18.71 -12.80
CA GLY A 135 2.34 -19.96 -12.88
C GLY A 135 3.27 -20.18 -11.67
N GLY A 136 3.73 -19.08 -11.06
CA GLY A 136 4.56 -19.13 -9.85
C GLY A 136 3.80 -19.54 -8.60
N ALA A 137 2.47 -19.44 -8.54
CA ALA A 137 1.72 -19.83 -7.35
C ALA A 137 1.92 -21.30 -6.96
N TYR A 138 2.17 -22.18 -7.94
CA TYR A 138 2.53 -23.58 -7.69
C TYR A 138 3.98 -23.75 -7.24
N LYS A 139 4.88 -22.89 -7.72
CA LYS A 139 6.31 -22.92 -7.40
C LYS A 139 6.62 -22.40 -6.00
N PHE A 140 5.83 -21.44 -5.50
CA PHE A 140 6.01 -20.75 -4.21
C PHE A 140 4.91 -21.15 -3.21
N LYS A 141 4.41 -22.38 -3.29
CA LYS A 141 3.33 -22.88 -2.41
C LYS A 141 3.85 -23.32 -1.03
N GLU A 142 5.08 -23.80 -0.99
CA GLU A 142 5.79 -24.27 0.21
C GLU A 142 6.69 -23.17 0.74
#